data_AF-A0A2E0UTX6-F1
#
_entry.id   AF-A0A2E0UTX6-F1
#
_cell.length_a   1.000
_cell.length_b   1.000
_cell.length_c   1.000
_cell.angle_alpha   90.00
_cell.angle_beta   90.00
_cell.angle_gamma   90.00
#
_symmetry.space_group_name_H-M   'P 1'
#
loop_
_entity.id
_entity.type
_entity.pdbx_description
1 polymer ?
#
loop_
_entity_poly.entity_id
_entity_poly.type
_entity_poly.pdbx_seq_one_letter_code
_entity_poly.pdbx_strand_id
1 'polypeptide(L)'
;MTQKLKFQDYVDIGLSGTKADVDLLMGYLTEGADLLRLKLVDNALTLIRTAEGRNQIQYYLFHGTDIQRNYAALYFKRRGFMNIVHKAYTKGLLDKDQALSM
;
A
#
# COMPACT_ATOMS: atom_id res chain seq x y z
N MET A 1 0.67 23.30 7.00
CA MET A 1 -0.29 22.66 7.92
C MET A 1 -0.81 21.41 7.25
N THR A 2 -0.44 20.23 7.72
CA THR A 2 -0.99 18.97 7.18
C THR A 2 -2.31 18.71 7.88
N GLN A 3 -3.43 18.89 7.17
CA GLN A 3 -4.75 18.62 7.73
C GLN A 3 -4.84 17.14 8.10
N LYS A 4 -5.27 16.85 9.33
CA LYS A 4 -5.43 15.48 9.82
C LYS A 4 -6.74 14.93 9.25
N LEU A 5 -6.63 14.02 8.28
CA LEU A 5 -7.78 13.29 7.73
C LEU A 5 -8.50 12.48 8.84
N LYS A 6 -9.82 12.42 8.77
CA LYS A 6 -10.68 11.57 9.59
C LYS A 6 -10.73 10.17 9.00
N PHE A 7 -11.14 9.19 9.81
CA PHE A 7 -11.30 7.80 9.37
C PHE A 7 -12.12 7.67 8.07
N GLN A 8 -13.24 8.38 7.98
CA GLN A 8 -14.13 8.33 6.82
C GLN A 8 -13.41 8.79 5.54
N ASP A 9 -12.55 9.79 5.61
CA ASP A 9 -11.82 10.28 4.44
C ASP A 9 -10.93 9.17 3.83
N TYR A 10 -10.26 8.38 4.67
CA TYR A 10 -9.46 7.23 4.21
C TYR A 10 -10.33 6.15 3.55
N VAL A 11 -11.54 5.92 4.08
CA VAL A 11 -12.49 4.97 3.51
C VAL A 11 -12.95 5.44 2.13
N ASP A 12 -13.33 6.71 2.00
CA ASP A 12 -13.81 7.29 0.74
C ASP A 12 -12.71 7.26 -0.34
N ILE A 13 -11.48 7.63 0.03
CA ILE A 13 -10.28 7.53 -0.83
C ILE A 13 -10.06 6.08 -1.29
N GLY A 14 -10.12 5.12 -0.36
CA GLY A 14 -9.92 3.70 -0.67
C GLY A 14 -11.00 3.11 -1.58
N LEU A 15 -12.26 3.55 -1.43
CA LEU A 15 -13.38 3.12 -2.27
C LEU A 15 -13.33 3.72 -3.67
N SER A 16 -12.94 5.00 -3.78
CA SER A 16 -12.69 5.67 -5.07
C SER A 16 -11.55 4.98 -5.82
N GLY A 17 -10.42 4.78 -5.15
CA GLY A 17 -9.32 3.93 -5.64
C GLY A 17 -8.70 4.39 -6.96
N THR A 18 -8.73 5.69 -7.27
CA THR A 18 -8.04 6.22 -8.45
C THR A 18 -6.52 6.14 -8.28
N LYS A 19 -5.76 6.37 -9.35
CA LYS A 19 -4.29 6.49 -9.23
C LYS A 19 -3.89 7.56 -8.21
N ALA A 20 -4.55 8.72 -8.23
CA ALA A 20 -4.25 9.84 -7.33
C ALA A 20 -4.53 9.48 -5.86
N ASP A 21 -5.60 8.72 -5.60
CA ASP A 21 -5.92 8.20 -4.26
C ASP A 21 -4.81 7.29 -3.74
N VAL A 22 -4.28 6.40 -4.59
CA VAL A 22 -3.15 5.53 -4.21
C VAL A 22 -1.90 6.35 -3.95
N ASP A 23 -1.58 7.32 -4.81
CA ASP A 23 -0.41 8.18 -4.64
C ASP A 23 -0.49 8.96 -3.31
N LEU A 24 -1.69 9.44 -2.96
CA LEU A 24 -1.95 10.13 -1.70
C LEU A 24 -1.74 9.20 -0.49
N LEU A 25 -2.35 8.00 -0.51
CA LEU A 25 -2.21 7.01 0.57
C LEU A 25 -0.76 6.55 0.75
N MET A 26 -0.06 6.27 -0.35
CA MET A 26 1.35 5.88 -0.32
C MET A 26 2.26 7.03 0.12
N GLY A 27 1.87 8.28 -0.14
CA GLY A 27 2.54 9.48 0.36
C GLY A 27 2.48 9.64 1.88
N TYR A 28 1.52 9.00 2.56
CA TYR A 28 1.45 8.96 4.02
C TYR A 28 2.33 7.90 4.67
N LEU A 29 2.90 6.98 3.88
CA LEU A 29 3.84 5.96 4.34
C LEU A 29 5.27 6.51 4.32
N THR A 30 5.61 7.27 5.36
CA THR A 30 6.95 7.82 5.58
C THR A 30 7.60 7.21 6.80
N GLU A 31 8.93 7.26 6.87
CA GLU A 31 9.65 7.01 8.12
C GLU A 31 9.14 7.97 9.21
N GLY A 32 8.86 7.43 10.40
CA GLY A 32 8.30 8.21 11.53
C GLY A 32 6.78 8.40 11.51
N ALA A 33 6.05 7.81 10.56
CA ALA A 33 4.59 7.80 10.60
C ALA A 33 4.06 7.08 11.86
N ASP A 34 3.10 7.69 12.55
CA ASP A 34 2.48 7.08 13.72
C ASP A 34 1.68 5.82 13.37
N LEU A 35 1.57 4.91 14.33
CA LEU A 35 0.91 3.61 14.15
C LEU A 35 -0.56 3.73 13.73
N LEU A 36 -1.25 4.78 14.17
CA LEU A 36 -2.64 5.00 13.80
C LEU A 36 -2.76 5.33 12.31
N ARG A 37 -1.94 6.26 11.80
CA ARG A 37 -1.88 6.60 10.38
C ARG A 37 -1.54 5.39 9.52
N LEU A 38 -0.55 4.60 9.93
CA LEU A 38 -0.18 3.37 9.25
C LEU A 38 -1.36 2.38 9.12
N LYS A 39 -2.12 2.17 10.20
CA LYS A 39 -3.32 1.32 10.18
C LYS A 39 -4.44 1.87 9.31
N LEU A 40 -4.64 3.18 9.30
CA LEU A 40 -5.65 3.83 8.45
C LEU A 40 -5.30 3.68 6.97
N VAL A 41 -4.04 3.89 6.60
CA VAL A 41 -3.56 3.68 5.23
C VAL A 41 -3.69 2.22 4.82
N ASP A 42 -3.27 1.27 5.67
CA ASP A 42 -3.43 -0.16 5.39
C ASP A 42 -4.89 -0.53 5.11
N ASN A 43 -5.80 -0.07 5.97
CA ASN A 43 -7.22 -0.30 5.82
C ASN A 43 -7.74 0.27 4.49
N ALA A 44 -7.41 1.52 4.17
CA ALA A 44 -7.81 2.16 2.93
C ALA A 44 -7.32 1.40 1.70
N LEU A 45 -6.06 0.96 1.68
CA LEU A 45 -5.51 0.16 0.59
C LEU A 45 -6.31 -1.14 0.38
N THR A 46 -6.81 -1.78 1.44
CA THR A 46 -7.64 -2.99 1.30
C THR A 46 -8.99 -2.75 0.62
N LEU A 47 -9.48 -1.50 0.58
CA LEU A 47 -10.73 -1.13 -0.07
C LEU A 47 -10.57 -0.94 -1.58
N ILE A 48 -9.36 -0.71 -2.08
CA ILE A 48 -9.10 -0.45 -3.51
C ILE A 48 -9.37 -1.70 -4.35
N ARG A 49 -10.35 -1.60 -5.26
CA ARG A 49 -10.74 -2.69 -6.19
C ARG A 49 -10.56 -2.35 -7.66
N THR A 50 -10.42 -1.07 -8.01
CA THR A 50 -10.23 -0.59 -9.38
C THR A 50 -8.97 -1.18 -10.01
N ALA A 51 -8.97 -1.33 -11.33
CA ALA A 51 -7.79 -1.76 -12.08
C ALA A 51 -6.67 -0.71 -12.02
N GLU A 52 -7.04 0.56 -12.12
CA GLU A 52 -6.10 1.69 -12.06
C GLU A 52 -5.36 1.73 -10.72
N GLY A 53 -6.08 1.71 -9.59
CA GLY A 53 -5.48 1.74 -8.26
C GLY A 53 -4.61 0.51 -8.01
N ARG A 54 -5.03 -0.67 -8.47
CA ARG A 54 -4.21 -1.89 -8.39
C ARG A 54 -2.90 -1.76 -9.16
N ASN A 55 -2.94 -1.22 -10.38
CA ASN A 55 -1.74 -0.97 -11.19
C ASN A 55 -0.81 0.02 -10.48
N GLN A 56 -1.37 1.03 -9.82
CA GLN A 56 -0.57 1.99 -9.06
C GLN A 56 0.06 1.36 -7.80
N ILE A 57 -0.66 0.51 -7.08
CA ILE A 57 -0.07 -0.23 -5.95
C ILE A 57 1.05 -1.17 -6.44
N GLN A 58 0.88 -1.80 -7.61
CA GLN A 58 1.94 -2.57 -8.26
C GLN A 58 3.16 -1.70 -8.59
N TYR A 59 2.97 -0.46 -9.06
CA TYR A 59 4.08 0.46 -9.26
C TYR A 59 4.87 0.67 -7.96
N TYR A 60 4.19 0.94 -6.84
CA TYR A 60 4.85 1.11 -5.54
C TYR A 60 5.54 -0.16 -5.02
N LEU A 61 5.03 -1.36 -5.35
CA LEU A 61 5.70 -2.61 -5.02
C LEU A 61 7.11 -2.71 -5.65
N PHE A 62 7.32 -2.13 -6.84
CA PHE A 62 8.59 -2.24 -7.56
C PHE A 62 9.45 -0.97 -7.49
N HIS A 63 8.85 0.19 -7.22
CA HIS A 63 9.51 1.49 -7.32
C HIS A 63 9.37 2.37 -6.08
N GLY A 64 8.58 1.94 -5.08
CA GLY A 64 8.39 2.68 -3.83
C GLY A 64 9.61 2.62 -2.90
N THR A 65 9.51 3.33 -1.78
CA THR A 65 10.38 3.17 -0.61
C THR A 65 10.13 1.83 0.08
N ASP A 66 11.00 1.42 1.01
CA ASP A 66 10.86 0.13 1.69
C ASP A 66 9.51 -0.03 2.39
N ILE A 67 9.04 1.01 3.10
CA ILE A 67 7.72 0.99 3.73
C ILE A 67 6.57 0.92 2.70
N GLN A 68 6.67 1.64 1.58
CA GLN A 68 5.65 1.59 0.53
C GLN A 68 5.58 0.22 -0.14
N ARG A 69 6.74 -0.39 -0.42
CA ARG A 69 6.81 -1.75 -0.99
C ARG A 69 6.18 -2.77 -0.06
N ASN A 70 6.38 -2.63 1.25
CA ASN A 70 5.78 -3.51 2.25
C ASN A 70 4.26 -3.46 2.24
N TYR A 71 3.69 -2.26 2.25
CA TYR A 71 2.22 -2.10 2.23
C TYR A 71 1.64 -2.53 0.89
N ALA A 72 2.35 -2.29 -0.22
CA ALA A 72 1.97 -2.83 -1.53
C ALA A 72 2.01 -4.37 -1.53
N ALA A 73 3.02 -4.99 -0.93
CA ALA A 73 3.11 -6.44 -0.82
C ALA A 73 1.94 -7.02 0.02
N LEU A 74 1.62 -6.40 1.16
CA LEU A 74 0.46 -6.78 2.00
C LEU A 74 -0.85 -6.72 1.20
N TYR A 75 -1.04 -5.68 0.40
CA TYR A 75 -2.22 -5.54 -0.47
C TYR A 75 -2.38 -6.75 -1.41
N PHE A 76 -1.30 -7.17 -2.07
CA PHE A 76 -1.32 -8.30 -3.01
C PHE A 76 -1.45 -9.66 -2.31
N LYS A 77 -0.75 -9.85 -1.20
CA LYS A 77 -0.85 -11.07 -0.37
C LYS A 77 -2.27 -11.36 0.07
N ARG A 78 -2.96 -10.35 0.64
CA ARG A 78 -4.35 -10.47 1.11
C ARG A 78 -5.35 -10.78 -0.02
N ARG A 79 -4.94 -10.61 -1.27
CA ARG A 79 -5.74 -10.93 -2.46
C ARG A 79 -5.28 -12.20 -3.18
N GLY A 80 -4.32 -12.93 -2.61
CA GLY A 80 -3.79 -14.18 -3.19
C GLY A 80 -2.84 -13.99 -4.38
N PHE A 81 -2.43 -12.76 -4.70
CA PHE A 81 -1.50 -12.49 -5.80
C PHE A 81 -0.05 -12.73 -5.37
N MET A 82 0.30 -13.97 -5.05
CA MET A 82 1.64 -14.32 -4.55
C MET A 82 2.72 -14.26 -5.62
N ASN A 83 2.37 -14.44 -6.89
CA ASN A 83 3.30 -14.39 -8.02
C ASN A 83 4.02 -13.03 -8.11
N ILE A 84 3.30 -11.92 -7.94
CA ILE A 84 3.89 -10.58 -8.05
C ILE A 84 4.74 -10.24 -6.82
N VAL A 85 4.33 -10.69 -5.65
CA VAL A 85 5.09 -10.54 -4.40
C VAL A 85 6.39 -11.33 -4.47
N HIS A 86 6.35 -12.57 -4.96
CA HIS A 86 7.54 -13.38 -5.15
C HIS A 86 8.49 -12.74 -6.17
N LYS A 87 7.97 -12.16 -7.25
CA LYS A 87 8.78 -11.41 -8.22
C LYS A 87 9.49 -10.20 -7.60
N ALA A 88 8.84 -9.48 -6.68
CA ALA A 88 9.48 -8.38 -5.97
C ALA A 88 10.57 -8.89 -5.01
N TYR A 89 10.30 -9.99 -4.30
CA TYR A 89 11.28 -10.65 -3.43
C TYR A 89 12.53 -11.13 -4.18
N THR A 90 12.38 -11.82 -5.32
CA THR A 90 13.53 -12.31 -6.10
C THR A 90 14.38 -11.20 -6.70
N LYS A 91 13.84 -9.98 -6.80
CA LYS A 91 14.57 -8.77 -7.19
C LYS A 91 15.28 -8.08 -6.01
N GLY A 92 15.19 -8.63 -4.79
CA GLY A 92 15.75 -8.02 -3.59
C GLY A 92 15.01 -6.76 -3.14
N LEU A 93 13.74 -6.59 -3.55
CA LEU A 93 12.94 -5.39 -3.23
C LEU A 93 12.13 -5.53 -1.94
N LEU A 94 12.02 -6.76 -1.42
CA LEU A 94 11.35 -7.11 -0.17
C LEU A 94 12.29 -7.97 0.65
N ASP A 95 12.32 -7.77 1.97
CA ASP A 95 13.02 -8.68 2.86
C ASP A 95 12.29 -10.02 2.99
N LYS A 96 13.01 -11.06 3.42
CA LYS A 96 12.45 -12.41 3.61
C LYS A 96 11.24 -12.40 4.53
N ASP A 97 11.28 -11.64 5.62
CA ASP A 97 10.17 -11.53 6.56
C ASP A 97 8.97 -10.84 5.92
N GLN A 98 9.20 -9.77 5.14
CA GLN A 98 8.15 -9.04 4.43
C GLN A 98 7.56 -9.84 3.25
N ALA A 99 8.33 -10.74 2.65
CA ALA A 99 7.90 -11.61 1.56
C ALA A 99 7.19 -12.88 2.05
N LEU A 100 7.57 -13.43 3.21
CA LEU A 100 7.07 -14.73 3.70
C LEU A 100 6.12 -14.67 4.91
N SER A 101 6.00 -13.55 5.63
CA SER A 101 5.00 -13.40 6.72
C SER A 101 3.59 -13.11 6.19
N MET A 102 2.56 -13.55 6.93
CA MET A 102 1.14 -13.43 6.56
C MET A 102 0.49 -12.17 7.11
#